data_AF-A0A0S8IA28-F1
#
_entry.id   AF-A0A0S8IA28-F1
#
_cell.length_a   1.000
_cell.length_b   1.000
_cell.length_c   1.000
_cell.angle_alpha   90.00
_cell.angle_beta   90.00
_cell.angle_gamma   90.00
#
_symmetry.space_group_name_H-M   'P 1'
#
loop_
_entity.id
_entity.type
_entity.pdbx_description
1 polymer ?
#
loop_
_entity_poly.entity_id
_entity_poly.type
_entity_poly.pdbx_seq_one_letter_code
_entity_poly.pdbx_strand_id
1 'polypeptide(L)'
;MRKNRLFLVLSFMVAMVMILAACAQPTEAPPEPTKPPPPPTEAPPPTEPPPPPPTEAPPPELGSEEHPIKVLFVPSVDVDFMIAGGELIEQALNEATGLYFEVSIPTSYAATIEEMCASPDDTIGFIPAMGYALASELCGVEPGLASVRYGWNVYWTEFVVRRDSEFQTFQDLEGATWAYPDAGSTSGYLYPSAIFDDLGITIGETVEAGGHPQVVKAVYNGEADVGTCYFSAPLLPEGTWTMDMDPDIPDELVEDCARNEEGQLWCGGYRVLDARAAISEEAPDVVKVVRILDLSGEIPNDTMSYSPDFPEDLRAIINQAIIDYVASEACNATLCHESFYDWTGAAPIFDENFDGVRILMEAQGITLENIGE
;
A
#
# COMPACT_ATOMS: atom_id res chain seq x y z
N MET A 1 18.89 11.48 41.47
CA MET A 1 20.16 10.79 41.85
C MET A 1 19.94 9.53 42.72
N ARG A 2 19.12 8.56 42.30
CA ARG A 2 18.96 7.28 43.06
C ARG A 2 18.87 6.00 42.22
N LYS A 3 18.77 6.07 40.88
CA LYS A 3 18.67 4.88 40.00
C LYS A 3 20.02 4.30 39.54
N ASN A 4 21.10 5.10 39.50
CA ASN A 4 22.42 4.62 39.03
C ASN A 4 23.20 3.76 40.04
N ARG A 5 22.73 3.64 41.30
CA ARG A 5 23.39 2.79 42.31
C ARG A 5 22.90 1.34 42.28
N LEU A 6 21.78 1.04 41.63
CA LEU A 6 21.21 -0.31 41.57
C LEU A 6 21.87 -1.15 40.45
N PHE A 7 22.19 -0.53 39.32
CA PHE A 7 22.88 -1.18 38.20
C PHE A 7 24.34 -1.55 38.50
N LEU A 8 25.03 -0.75 39.32
CA LEU A 8 26.41 -1.03 39.75
C LEU A 8 26.50 -2.19 40.75
N VAL A 9 25.44 -2.47 41.51
CA VAL A 9 25.40 -3.59 42.47
C VAL A 9 25.05 -4.90 41.76
N LEU A 10 24.19 -4.86 40.75
CA LEU A 10 23.81 -6.05 39.97
C LEU A 10 24.95 -6.55 39.07
N SER A 11 25.73 -5.63 38.50
CA SER A 11 26.88 -5.96 37.63
C SER A 11 28.05 -6.59 38.40
N PHE A 12 28.18 -6.29 39.71
CA PHE A 12 29.23 -6.88 40.55
C PHE A 12 28.86 -8.31 41.03
N MET A 13 27.57 -8.66 41.04
CA MET A 13 27.10 -9.97 41.48
C MET A 13 27.25 -11.05 40.41
N VAL A 14 27.18 -10.70 39.12
CA VAL A 14 27.34 -11.65 37.99
C VAL A 14 28.81 -11.97 37.73
N ALA A 15 29.73 -11.02 37.94
CA ALA A 15 31.17 -11.24 37.79
C ALA A 15 31.78 -12.15 38.89
N MET A 16 31.12 -12.25 40.06
CA MET A 16 31.62 -13.04 41.18
C MET A 16 31.18 -14.53 41.16
N VAL A 17 30.24 -14.89 40.27
CA VAL A 17 29.81 -16.29 40.08
C VAL A 17 30.69 -17.03 39.05
N MET A 18 31.41 -16.31 38.19
CA MET A 18 32.28 -16.89 37.15
C MET A 18 33.72 -17.22 37.63
N ILE A 19 34.06 -16.95 38.89
CA ILE A 19 35.44 -17.13 39.42
C ILE A 19 35.57 -18.36 40.36
N LEU A 20 34.48 -19.09 40.65
CA LEU A 20 34.48 -20.16 41.67
C LEU A 20 34.40 -21.62 41.13
N ALA A 21 34.74 -21.87 39.86
CA ALA A 21 34.76 -23.22 39.30
C ALA A 21 36.14 -23.69 38.78
N ALA A 22 37.22 -23.02 39.16
CA ALA A 22 38.58 -23.37 38.74
C ALA A 22 39.50 -23.57 39.94
N CYS A 23 39.34 -24.68 40.67
CA CYS A 23 40.37 -25.29 41.53
C CYS A 23 39.86 -26.65 42.06
N ALA A 24 40.11 -27.72 41.31
CA ALA A 24 40.09 -29.09 41.85
C ALA A 24 41.38 -29.78 41.42
N GLN A 25 42.24 -30.11 42.40
CA GLN A 25 43.45 -30.89 42.19
C GLN A 25 43.09 -32.36 41.88
N PRO A 26 43.89 -33.08 41.09
CA PRO A 26 43.63 -34.49 40.82
C PRO A 26 43.94 -35.30 42.08
N THR A 27 42.97 -36.07 42.56
CA THR A 27 43.18 -37.08 43.60
C THR A 27 43.60 -38.38 42.91
N GLU A 28 44.77 -38.92 43.27
CA GLU A 28 45.20 -40.25 42.83
C GLU A 28 44.22 -41.32 43.35
N ALA A 29 43.74 -42.15 42.44
CA ALA A 29 42.99 -43.36 42.77
C ALA A 29 43.95 -44.51 43.15
N PRO A 30 43.56 -45.44 44.05
CA PRO A 30 44.38 -46.58 44.42
C PRO A 30 44.53 -47.56 43.23
N PRO A 31 45.60 -48.38 43.19
CA PRO A 31 45.83 -49.32 42.10
C PRO A 31 44.78 -50.43 42.09
N GLU A 32 44.03 -50.55 40.99
CA GLU A 32 43.19 -51.71 40.71
C GLU A 32 44.07 -52.92 40.28
N PRO A 33 43.68 -54.15 40.67
CA PRO A 33 44.41 -55.36 40.31
C PRO A 33 44.31 -55.64 38.81
N THR A 34 45.46 -55.86 38.18
CA THR A 34 45.61 -56.27 36.77
C THR A 34 44.78 -57.51 36.44
N LYS A 35 43.71 -57.34 35.67
CA LYS A 35 43.04 -58.43 34.94
C LYS A 35 43.89 -58.86 33.75
N PRO A 36 43.92 -60.17 33.40
CA PRO A 36 44.60 -60.64 32.19
C PRO A 36 43.97 -60.05 30.92
N PRO A 37 44.74 -59.91 29.83
CA PRO A 37 44.23 -59.34 28.58
C PRO A 37 43.10 -60.22 28.00
N PRO A 38 42.03 -59.62 27.46
CA PRO A 38 41.02 -60.36 26.72
C PRO A 38 41.61 -60.93 25.41
N PRO A 39 41.06 -62.04 24.90
CA PRO A 39 41.45 -62.59 23.60
C PRO A 39 41.17 -61.58 22.47
N PRO A 40 41.86 -61.67 21.32
CA PRO A 40 41.74 -60.70 20.24
C PRO A 40 40.29 -60.62 19.76
N THR A 41 39.71 -59.43 19.85
CA THR A 41 38.40 -59.11 19.29
C THR A 41 38.50 -59.12 17.77
N GLU A 42 37.64 -59.88 17.10
CA GLU A 42 37.46 -59.80 15.65
C GLU A 42 37.10 -58.35 15.26
N ALA A 43 37.71 -57.85 14.19
CA ALA A 43 37.45 -56.52 13.68
C ALA A 43 35.94 -56.38 13.37
N PRO A 44 35.29 -55.28 13.80
CA PRO A 44 33.91 -55.03 13.40
C PRO A 44 33.83 -54.95 11.87
N PRO A 45 32.74 -55.45 11.26
CA PRO A 45 32.53 -55.33 9.82
C PRO A 45 32.60 -53.84 9.41
N PRO A 46 32.99 -53.53 8.16
CA PRO A 46 33.04 -52.16 7.67
C PRO A 46 31.69 -51.49 7.94
N THR A 47 31.71 -50.37 8.65
CA THR A 47 30.54 -49.51 8.79
C THR A 47 30.14 -49.08 7.38
N GLU A 48 28.91 -49.42 6.97
CA GLU A 48 28.36 -48.91 5.73
C GLU A 48 28.47 -47.37 5.74
N PRO A 49 28.89 -46.75 4.63
CA PRO A 49 28.91 -45.30 4.56
C PRO A 49 27.51 -44.77 4.92
N PRO A 50 27.41 -43.67 5.70
CA PRO A 50 26.12 -43.09 6.01
C PRO A 50 25.35 -42.85 4.70
N PRO A 51 24.04 -43.12 4.66
CA PRO A 51 23.24 -42.81 3.48
C PRO A 51 23.48 -41.33 3.11
N PRO A 52 23.51 -40.99 1.81
CA PRO A 52 23.60 -39.60 1.42
C PRO A 52 22.51 -38.81 2.15
N PRO A 53 22.80 -37.57 2.59
CA PRO A 53 21.78 -36.73 3.20
C PRO A 53 20.55 -36.72 2.27
N PRO A 54 19.32 -36.83 2.81
CA PRO A 54 18.13 -36.76 1.99
C PRO A 54 18.24 -35.50 1.12
N THR A 55 18.16 -35.69 -0.20
CA THR A 55 18.06 -34.59 -1.15
C THR A 55 16.90 -33.72 -0.68
N GLU A 56 17.18 -32.47 -0.30
CA GLU A 56 16.14 -31.51 0.05
C GLU A 56 15.09 -31.53 -1.06
N ALA A 57 13.81 -31.67 -0.67
CA ALA A 57 12.74 -31.58 -1.64
C ALA A 57 12.86 -30.24 -2.37
N PRO A 58 12.61 -30.20 -3.69
CA PRO A 58 12.62 -28.92 -4.41
C PRO A 58 11.66 -27.95 -3.70
N PRO A 59 11.99 -26.65 -3.65
CA PRO A 59 11.12 -25.66 -3.03
C PRO A 59 9.74 -25.71 -3.70
N PRO A 60 8.66 -25.42 -2.94
CA PRO A 60 7.31 -25.38 -3.48
C PRO A 60 7.22 -24.41 -4.66
N GLU A 61 6.47 -24.81 -5.68
CA GLU A 61 6.25 -24.04 -6.90
C GLU A 61 5.46 -22.77 -6.58
N LEU A 62 5.85 -21.63 -7.17
CA LEU A 62 5.14 -20.36 -6.98
C LEU A 62 3.68 -20.47 -7.42
N GLY A 63 2.78 -19.93 -6.60
CA GLY A 63 1.33 -20.04 -6.80
C GLY A 63 0.77 -21.40 -6.39
N SER A 64 1.52 -22.23 -5.67
CA SER A 64 0.98 -23.42 -4.99
C SER A 64 0.46 -23.07 -3.59
N GLU A 65 -0.31 -23.96 -2.97
CA GLU A 65 -0.82 -23.75 -1.60
C GLU A 65 0.31 -23.57 -0.56
N GLU A 66 1.48 -24.19 -0.81
CA GLU A 66 2.66 -24.08 0.07
C GLU A 66 3.53 -22.85 -0.25
N HIS A 67 3.28 -22.17 -1.37
CA HIS A 67 3.99 -20.96 -1.80
C HIS A 67 3.05 -20.06 -2.62
N PRO A 68 2.06 -19.43 -1.97
CA PRO A 68 1.09 -18.57 -2.65
C PRO A 68 1.77 -17.30 -3.17
N ILE A 69 1.20 -16.72 -4.23
CA ILE A 69 1.59 -15.41 -4.75
C ILE A 69 1.08 -14.34 -3.80
N LYS A 70 1.97 -13.47 -3.31
CA LYS A 70 1.59 -12.36 -2.42
C LYS A 70 0.95 -11.25 -3.24
N VAL A 71 -0.20 -10.76 -2.78
CA VAL A 71 -0.91 -9.63 -3.38
C VAL A 71 -1.03 -8.51 -2.35
N LEU A 72 -0.37 -7.40 -2.61
CA LEU A 72 -0.30 -6.26 -1.69
C LEU A 72 -1.21 -5.13 -2.18
N PHE A 73 -2.01 -4.58 -1.28
CA PHE A 73 -2.82 -3.38 -1.54
C PHE A 73 -2.40 -2.24 -0.62
N VAL A 74 -2.19 -1.04 -1.17
CA VAL A 74 -1.92 0.15 -0.35
C VAL A 74 -3.19 0.56 0.44
N PRO A 75 -3.06 1.00 1.70
CA PRO A 75 -4.20 1.36 2.55
C PRO A 75 -4.76 2.75 2.22
N SER A 76 -5.37 2.91 1.03
CA SER A 76 -5.80 4.23 0.51
C SER A 76 -7.24 4.62 0.87
N VAL A 77 -8.08 3.63 1.21
CA VAL A 77 -9.53 3.74 1.40
C VAL A 77 -9.99 3.02 2.67
N ASP A 78 -11.13 2.33 2.67
CA ASP A 78 -11.64 1.57 3.81
C ASP A 78 -10.84 0.27 4.00
N VAL A 79 -9.88 0.29 4.93
CA VAL A 79 -9.00 -0.84 5.23
C VAL A 79 -9.76 -2.07 5.73
N ASP A 80 -10.82 -1.89 6.52
CA ASP A 80 -11.60 -3.02 7.05
C ASP A 80 -12.36 -3.71 5.90
N PHE A 81 -12.92 -2.92 4.98
CA PHE A 81 -13.53 -3.44 3.75
C PHE A 81 -12.50 -4.15 2.87
N MET A 82 -11.31 -3.59 2.72
CA MET A 82 -10.23 -4.20 1.92
C MET A 82 -9.77 -5.54 2.47
N ILE A 83 -9.60 -5.65 3.79
CA ILE A 83 -9.25 -6.91 4.46
C ILE A 83 -10.35 -7.95 4.21
N ALA A 84 -11.62 -7.58 4.38
CA ALA A 84 -12.74 -8.48 4.12
C ALA A 84 -12.83 -8.91 2.64
N GLY A 85 -12.44 -8.03 1.71
CA GLY A 85 -12.39 -8.31 0.28
C GLY A 85 -11.23 -9.22 -0.13
N GLY A 86 -10.17 -9.32 0.67
CA GLY A 86 -8.97 -10.11 0.34
C GLY A 86 -9.26 -11.58 0.06
N GLU A 87 -9.97 -12.26 0.96
CA GLU A 87 -10.34 -13.68 0.79
C GLU A 87 -11.17 -13.92 -0.49
N LEU A 88 -12.03 -12.96 -0.87
CA LEU A 88 -12.83 -13.04 -2.09
C LEU A 88 -11.98 -12.89 -3.36
N ILE A 89 -10.96 -12.04 -3.32
CA ILE A 89 -9.99 -11.89 -4.41
C ILE A 89 -9.16 -13.17 -4.54
N GLU A 90 -8.63 -13.70 -3.43
CA GLU A 90 -7.88 -14.96 -3.42
C GLU A 90 -8.69 -16.11 -4.04
N GLN A 91 -9.95 -16.26 -3.61
CA GLN A 91 -10.84 -17.28 -4.15
C GLN A 91 -11.09 -17.08 -5.64
N ALA A 92 -11.45 -15.87 -6.06
CA ALA A 92 -11.77 -15.60 -7.46
C ALA A 92 -10.57 -15.83 -8.39
N LEU A 93 -9.37 -15.41 -7.97
CA LEU A 93 -8.14 -15.63 -8.73
C LEU A 93 -7.74 -17.10 -8.74
N ASN A 94 -7.92 -17.83 -7.63
CA ASN A 94 -7.70 -19.27 -7.60
C ASN A 94 -8.65 -20.02 -8.54
N GLU A 95 -9.93 -19.69 -8.55
CA GLU A 95 -10.91 -20.29 -9.46
C GLU A 95 -10.59 -19.99 -10.93
N ALA A 96 -10.06 -18.80 -11.23
CA ALA A 96 -9.72 -18.39 -12.59
C ALA A 96 -8.39 -18.99 -13.10
N THR A 97 -7.39 -19.12 -12.24
CA THR A 97 -6.00 -19.45 -12.64
C THR A 97 -5.52 -20.82 -12.17
N GLY A 98 -6.12 -21.36 -11.10
CA GLY A 98 -5.62 -22.51 -10.36
C GLY A 98 -4.43 -22.19 -9.43
N LEU A 99 -4.00 -20.93 -9.34
CA LEU A 99 -2.91 -20.48 -8.48
C LEU A 99 -3.45 -20.04 -7.11
N TYR A 100 -2.63 -20.18 -6.07
CA TYR A 100 -2.94 -19.71 -4.73
C TYR A 100 -2.36 -18.32 -4.53
N PHE A 101 -3.12 -17.48 -3.84
CA PHE A 101 -2.78 -16.09 -3.55
C PHE A 101 -2.92 -15.84 -2.05
N GLU A 102 -2.12 -14.92 -1.54
CA GLU A 102 -2.23 -14.40 -0.18
C GLU A 102 -2.33 -12.88 -0.26
N VAL A 103 -3.50 -12.34 0.07
CA VAL A 103 -3.75 -10.91 0.06
C VAL A 103 -3.35 -10.30 1.40
N SER A 104 -2.61 -9.19 1.34
CA SER A 104 -2.32 -8.40 2.53
C SER A 104 -2.40 -6.89 2.25
N ILE A 105 -2.71 -6.14 3.29
CA ILE A 105 -2.77 -4.68 3.28
C ILE A 105 -1.68 -4.19 4.23
N PRO A 106 -0.52 -3.76 3.72
CA PRO A 106 0.54 -3.19 4.56
C PRO A 106 0.09 -1.94 5.30
N THR A 107 0.81 -1.58 6.37
CA THR A 107 0.43 -0.47 7.25
C THR A 107 0.67 0.92 6.65
N SER A 108 1.39 1.01 5.54
CA SER A 108 1.66 2.26 4.80
C SER A 108 2.04 1.99 3.35
N TYR A 109 2.12 3.06 2.56
CA TYR A 109 2.54 2.99 1.16
C TYR A 109 4.01 2.57 1.05
N ALA A 110 4.88 3.15 1.90
CA ALA A 110 6.29 2.78 1.97
C ALA A 110 6.48 1.29 2.34
N ALA A 111 5.72 0.78 3.33
CA ALA A 111 5.79 -0.63 3.72
C ALA A 111 5.40 -1.59 2.57
N THR A 112 4.51 -1.16 1.69
CA THR A 112 4.15 -1.92 0.48
C THR A 112 5.34 -2.02 -0.47
N ILE A 113 6.04 -0.91 -0.72
CA ILE A 113 7.23 -0.87 -1.58
C ILE A 113 8.36 -1.72 -0.97
N GLU A 114 8.58 -1.61 0.34
CA GLU A 114 9.60 -2.39 1.05
C GLU A 114 9.34 -3.90 0.93
N GLU A 115 8.09 -4.36 1.10
CA GLU A 115 7.74 -5.77 0.95
C GLU A 115 7.94 -6.24 -0.50
N MET A 116 7.53 -5.46 -1.50
CA MET A 116 7.78 -5.81 -2.91
C MET A 116 9.28 -5.95 -3.22
N CYS A 117 10.13 -5.09 -2.66
CA CYS A 117 11.57 -5.16 -2.86
C CYS A 117 12.23 -6.28 -2.03
N ALA A 118 11.65 -6.66 -0.89
CA ALA A 118 12.12 -7.77 -0.06
C ALA A 118 11.74 -9.14 -0.65
N SER A 119 10.72 -9.19 -1.49
CA SER A 119 10.10 -10.39 -2.05
C SER A 119 10.11 -10.33 -3.59
N PRO A 120 11.29 -10.51 -4.23
CA PRO A 120 11.50 -10.12 -5.62
C PRO A 120 10.88 -11.05 -6.66
N ASP A 121 10.45 -12.26 -6.29
CA ASP A 121 10.05 -13.31 -7.21
C ASP A 121 8.59 -13.82 -7.04
N ASP A 122 7.88 -13.40 -5.98
CA ASP A 122 6.58 -13.97 -5.61
C ASP A 122 5.46 -12.93 -5.37
N THR A 123 5.74 -11.63 -5.59
CA THR A 123 4.87 -10.54 -5.14
C THR A 123 4.27 -9.72 -6.27
N ILE A 124 3.00 -9.35 -6.11
CA ILE A 124 2.23 -8.40 -6.91
C ILE A 124 1.78 -7.25 -6.01
N GLY A 125 1.97 -6.01 -6.43
CA GLY A 125 1.51 -4.83 -5.70
C GLY A 125 0.52 -4.01 -6.51
N PHE A 126 -0.59 -3.63 -5.89
CA PHE A 126 -1.52 -2.61 -6.38
C PHE A 126 -1.12 -1.28 -5.76
N ILE A 127 -0.34 -0.50 -6.50
CA ILE A 127 0.38 0.68 -6.00
C ILE A 127 0.07 1.90 -6.88
N PRO A 128 0.09 3.12 -6.29
CA PRO A 128 -0.13 4.35 -7.05
C PRO A 128 1.11 4.69 -7.88
N ALA A 129 0.98 5.67 -8.78
CA ALA A 129 2.00 5.99 -9.77
C ALA A 129 3.38 6.36 -9.17
N MET A 130 3.40 7.13 -8.07
CA MET A 130 4.61 7.46 -7.33
C MET A 130 5.22 6.23 -6.65
N GLY A 131 4.38 5.38 -6.04
CA GLY A 131 4.84 4.15 -5.39
C GLY A 131 5.48 3.19 -6.40
N TYR A 132 4.89 3.08 -7.58
CA TYR A 132 5.49 2.36 -8.70
C TYR A 132 6.83 2.96 -9.14
N ALA A 133 6.88 4.27 -9.38
CA ALA A 133 8.10 4.93 -9.82
C ALA A 133 9.27 4.73 -8.83
N LEU A 134 8.99 4.83 -7.53
CA LEU A 134 9.94 4.53 -6.46
C LEU A 134 10.39 3.06 -6.46
N ALA A 135 9.44 2.12 -6.52
CA ALA A 135 9.76 0.69 -6.48
C ALA A 135 10.54 0.22 -7.72
N SER A 136 10.20 0.77 -8.88
CA SER A 136 10.88 0.55 -10.15
C SER A 136 12.34 1.02 -10.08
N GLU A 137 12.60 2.23 -9.58
CA GLU A 137 13.96 2.77 -9.41
C GLU A 137 14.77 2.00 -8.35
N LEU A 138 14.12 1.62 -7.25
CA LEU A 138 14.78 1.00 -6.11
C LEU A 138 15.17 -0.46 -6.34
N CYS A 139 14.24 -1.26 -6.84
CA CYS A 139 14.43 -2.71 -6.94
C CYS A 139 14.04 -3.31 -8.29
N GLY A 140 13.50 -2.54 -9.23
CA GLY A 140 13.17 -3.02 -10.58
C GLY A 140 11.76 -3.60 -10.69
N VAL A 141 10.80 -3.14 -9.88
CA VAL A 141 9.38 -3.48 -10.05
C VAL A 141 8.91 -3.05 -11.45
N GLU A 142 8.10 -3.90 -12.08
CA GLU A 142 7.61 -3.71 -13.45
C GLU A 142 6.07 -3.62 -13.47
N PRO A 143 5.48 -2.77 -14.33
CA PRO A 143 4.04 -2.58 -14.36
C PRO A 143 3.37 -3.66 -15.21
N GLY A 144 2.15 -4.05 -14.83
CA GLY A 144 1.33 -5.00 -15.59
C GLY A 144 0.08 -4.37 -16.17
N LEU A 145 -0.84 -4.00 -15.28
CA LEU A 145 -2.13 -3.42 -15.63
C LEU A 145 -2.36 -2.14 -14.85
N ALA A 146 -2.99 -1.15 -15.47
CA ALA A 146 -3.60 -0.02 -14.77
C ALA A 146 -5.11 -0.16 -14.71
N SER A 147 -5.68 0.42 -13.66
CA SER A 147 -7.13 0.52 -13.50
C SER A 147 -7.76 1.41 -14.58
N VAL A 148 -9.00 1.08 -14.96
CA VAL A 148 -9.89 1.95 -15.73
C VAL A 148 -11.12 2.23 -14.87
N ARG A 149 -11.43 3.50 -14.63
CA ARG A 149 -12.56 3.94 -13.81
C ARG A 149 -13.52 4.74 -14.68
N TYR A 150 -14.70 4.19 -14.94
CA TYR A 150 -15.76 4.80 -15.74
C TYR A 150 -15.29 5.30 -17.12
N GLY A 151 -14.40 4.54 -17.76
CA GLY A 151 -13.82 4.89 -19.06
C GLY A 151 -12.56 5.75 -19.01
N TRP A 152 -12.12 6.18 -17.82
CA TRP A 152 -10.89 6.93 -17.63
C TRP A 152 -9.72 6.01 -17.27
N ASN A 153 -8.63 6.12 -18.01
CA ASN A 153 -7.33 5.48 -17.73
C ASN A 153 -6.36 6.43 -16.98
N VAL A 154 -6.86 7.58 -16.56
CA VAL A 154 -6.19 8.60 -15.77
C VAL A 154 -7.14 9.06 -14.67
N TYR A 155 -6.58 9.74 -13.68
CA TYR A 155 -7.32 10.43 -12.64
C TYR A 155 -6.62 11.74 -12.29
N TRP A 156 -7.10 12.47 -11.30
CA TRP A 156 -6.54 13.76 -10.90
C TRP A 156 -6.41 13.86 -9.39
N THR A 157 -5.67 14.87 -8.92
CA THR A 157 -5.82 15.38 -7.56
C THR A 157 -7.00 16.35 -7.52
N GLU A 158 -7.86 16.23 -6.51
CA GLU A 158 -8.72 17.34 -6.07
C GLU A 158 -8.08 18.06 -4.88
N PHE A 159 -8.22 19.38 -4.87
CA PHE A 159 -7.93 20.22 -3.71
C PHE A 159 -9.27 20.60 -3.09
N VAL A 160 -9.63 19.99 -1.97
CA VAL A 160 -10.89 20.24 -1.28
C VAL A 160 -10.71 21.27 -0.17
N VAL A 161 -11.67 22.20 -0.09
CA VAL A 161 -11.74 23.22 0.97
C VAL A 161 -13.16 23.27 1.51
N ARG A 162 -13.35 23.87 2.69
CA ARG A 162 -14.70 24.15 3.17
C ARG A 162 -15.40 25.14 2.24
N ARG A 163 -16.68 24.90 1.95
CA ARG A 163 -17.51 25.76 1.09
C ARG A 163 -17.70 27.16 1.68
N ASP A 164 -17.66 27.29 3.02
CA ASP A 164 -17.74 28.57 3.75
C ASP A 164 -16.39 29.29 3.92
N SER A 165 -15.29 28.74 3.39
CA SER A 165 -13.96 29.35 3.44
C SER A 165 -13.79 30.51 2.45
N GLU A 166 -12.78 31.35 2.71
CA GLU A 166 -12.41 32.46 1.83
C GLU A 166 -11.56 32.03 0.63
N PHE A 167 -11.08 30.78 0.57
CA PHE A 167 -10.17 30.29 -0.47
C PHE A 167 -10.85 30.18 -1.84
N GLN A 168 -10.46 30.94 -2.85
CA GLN A 168 -11.06 30.89 -4.20
C GLN A 168 -10.06 30.46 -5.28
N THR A 169 -8.76 30.52 -4.97
CA THR A 169 -7.66 30.20 -5.87
C THR A 169 -6.56 29.48 -5.10
N PHE A 170 -5.64 28.82 -5.81
CA PHE A 170 -4.46 28.23 -5.17
C PHE A 170 -3.65 29.25 -4.36
N GLN A 171 -3.53 30.50 -4.82
CA GLN A 171 -2.77 31.53 -4.09
C GLN A 171 -3.36 31.87 -2.72
N ASP A 172 -4.66 31.63 -2.52
CA ASP A 172 -5.28 31.86 -1.22
C ASP A 172 -4.84 30.83 -0.18
N LEU A 173 -4.22 29.70 -0.59
CA LEU A 173 -3.73 28.63 0.29
C LEU A 173 -2.40 28.98 1.00
N GLU A 174 -1.85 30.18 0.80
CA GLU A 174 -0.63 30.63 1.49
C GLU A 174 -0.81 30.56 3.02
N GLY A 175 0.03 29.74 3.67
CA GLY A 175 -0.01 29.50 5.11
C GLY A 175 -1.19 28.65 5.60
N ALA A 176 -2.00 28.09 4.70
CA ALA A 176 -3.12 27.22 5.05
C ALA A 176 -2.65 25.91 5.69
N THR A 177 -3.46 25.34 6.58
CA THR A 177 -3.25 24.00 7.12
C THR A 177 -3.63 22.94 6.08
N TRP A 178 -2.71 22.05 5.74
CA TRP A 178 -2.87 21.08 4.66
C TRP A 178 -2.99 19.64 5.17
N ALA A 179 -4.10 18.97 4.85
CA ALA A 179 -4.28 17.55 5.08
C ALA A 179 -3.99 16.71 3.83
N TYR A 180 -3.24 15.62 3.98
CA TYR A 180 -2.95 14.64 2.94
C TYR A 180 -2.98 13.22 3.52
N PRO A 181 -3.14 12.15 2.71
CA PRO A 181 -3.35 10.81 3.23
C PRO A 181 -2.06 10.18 3.77
N ASP A 182 -1.01 10.15 2.97
CA ASP A 182 0.31 9.55 3.23
C ASP A 182 1.32 10.25 2.31
N ALA A 183 2.57 10.42 2.74
CA ALA A 183 3.60 11.10 1.95
C ALA A 183 3.98 10.37 0.65
N GLY A 184 3.71 9.06 0.55
CA GLY A 184 3.82 8.27 -0.68
C GLY A 184 2.61 8.36 -1.60
N SER A 185 1.62 9.20 -1.28
CA SER A 185 0.46 9.40 -2.14
C SER A 185 0.81 10.27 -3.36
N THR A 186 0.48 9.76 -4.54
CA THR A 186 0.69 10.51 -5.80
C THR A 186 -0.22 11.74 -5.87
N SER A 187 -1.52 11.54 -5.73
CA SER A 187 -2.50 12.65 -5.79
C SER A 187 -2.58 13.42 -4.48
N GLY A 188 -2.37 12.76 -3.36
CA GLY A 188 -2.48 13.35 -2.04
C GLY A 188 -1.27 14.18 -1.63
N TYR A 189 -0.07 13.87 -2.14
CA TYR A 189 1.16 14.53 -1.68
C TYR A 189 2.03 15.04 -2.84
N LEU A 190 2.50 14.18 -3.74
CA LEU A 190 3.45 14.55 -4.79
C LEU A 190 2.97 15.69 -5.70
N TYR A 191 1.79 15.53 -6.30
CA TYR A 191 1.22 16.55 -7.21
C TYR A 191 0.92 17.86 -6.47
N PRO A 192 0.27 17.86 -5.29
CA PRO A 192 0.12 19.04 -4.45
C PRO A 192 1.43 19.77 -4.16
N SER A 193 2.46 19.07 -3.65
CA SER A 193 3.75 19.67 -3.32
C SER A 193 4.38 20.35 -4.54
N ALA A 194 4.37 19.68 -5.69
CA ALA A 194 4.89 20.25 -6.93
C ALA A 194 4.09 21.49 -7.40
N ILE A 195 2.76 21.48 -7.24
CA ILE A 195 1.91 22.63 -7.58
C ILE A 195 2.18 23.80 -6.64
N PHE A 196 2.31 23.56 -5.33
CA PHE A 196 2.64 24.60 -4.37
C PHE A 196 4.01 25.22 -4.66
N ASP A 197 5.02 24.40 -4.96
CA ASP A 197 6.35 24.86 -5.32
C ASP A 197 6.37 25.68 -6.62
N ASP A 198 5.69 25.21 -7.69
CA ASP A 198 5.63 25.92 -8.97
C ASP A 198 4.94 27.29 -8.84
N LEU A 199 3.90 27.36 -7.99
CA LEU A 199 3.16 28.58 -7.70
C LEU A 199 3.83 29.45 -6.63
N GLY A 200 4.88 28.97 -5.97
CA GLY A 200 5.57 29.65 -4.87
C GLY A 200 4.71 29.83 -3.62
N ILE A 201 3.78 28.90 -3.38
CA ILE A 201 2.88 28.87 -2.21
C ILE A 201 3.62 28.18 -1.05
N THR A 202 3.73 28.86 0.08
CA THR A 202 4.26 28.25 1.31
C THR A 202 3.10 27.76 2.17
N ILE A 203 2.89 26.44 2.21
CA ILE A 203 1.90 25.82 3.08
C ILE A 203 2.29 25.97 4.57
N GLY A 204 1.27 26.05 5.44
CA GLY A 204 1.42 26.17 6.89
C GLY A 204 1.64 24.81 7.57
N GLU A 205 0.81 24.50 8.56
CA GLU A 205 0.87 23.21 9.26
C GLU A 205 0.36 22.08 8.37
N THR A 206 0.92 20.88 8.51
CA THR A 206 0.52 19.70 7.74
C THR A 206 -0.08 18.62 8.62
N VAL A 207 -1.07 17.89 8.10
CA VAL A 207 -1.77 16.79 8.76
C VAL A 207 -1.74 15.55 7.86
N GLU A 208 -0.95 14.54 8.23
CA GLU A 208 -1.02 13.22 7.61
C GLU A 208 -2.23 12.46 8.19
N ALA A 209 -3.27 12.29 7.39
CA ALA A 209 -4.59 11.81 7.82
C ALA A 209 -4.74 10.29 7.73
N GLY A 210 -3.82 9.59 7.07
CA GLY A 210 -3.78 8.14 6.91
C GLY A 210 -4.54 7.58 5.69
N GLY A 211 -5.47 8.34 5.10
CA GLY A 211 -6.27 7.88 3.95
C GLY A 211 -7.12 9.00 3.33
N HIS A 212 -7.55 8.82 2.09
CA HIS A 212 -8.32 9.85 1.37
C HIS A 212 -9.64 10.23 2.07
N PRO A 213 -10.44 9.29 2.62
CA PRO A 213 -11.64 9.64 3.38
C PRO A 213 -11.31 10.52 4.60
N GLN A 214 -10.19 10.25 5.28
CA GLN A 214 -9.75 10.97 6.47
C GLN A 214 -9.29 12.40 6.13
N VAL A 215 -8.71 12.62 4.94
CA VAL A 215 -8.40 13.98 4.45
C VAL A 215 -9.66 14.81 4.27
N VAL A 216 -10.69 14.27 3.60
CA VAL A 216 -11.97 14.97 3.43
C VAL A 216 -12.60 15.25 4.80
N LYS A 217 -12.53 14.29 5.72
CA LYS A 217 -13.04 14.44 7.09
C LYS A 217 -12.31 15.53 7.88
N ALA A 218 -10.99 15.67 7.71
CA ALA A 218 -10.21 16.72 8.36
C ALA A 218 -10.68 18.12 7.90
N VAL A 219 -10.90 18.32 6.60
CA VAL A 219 -11.45 19.57 6.05
C VAL A 219 -12.90 19.79 6.51
N TYR A 220 -13.73 18.75 6.45
CA TYR A 220 -15.13 18.79 6.92
C TYR A 220 -15.23 19.23 8.40
N ASN A 221 -14.34 18.71 9.26
CA ASN A 221 -14.29 19.06 10.68
C ASN A 221 -13.63 20.43 10.96
N GLY A 222 -12.98 21.05 9.97
CA GLY A 222 -12.19 22.27 10.14
C GLY A 222 -10.87 22.04 10.88
N GLU A 223 -10.35 20.81 10.85
CA GLU A 223 -9.02 20.45 11.36
C GLU A 223 -7.90 20.85 10.38
N ALA A 224 -8.22 20.91 9.09
CA ALA A 224 -7.38 21.45 8.04
C ALA A 224 -8.16 22.44 7.17
N ASP A 225 -7.44 23.39 6.59
CA ASP A 225 -7.99 24.43 5.72
C ASP A 225 -8.19 23.89 4.28
N VAL A 226 -7.24 23.08 3.83
CA VAL A 226 -7.23 22.39 2.53
C VAL A 226 -6.88 20.93 2.69
N GLY A 227 -7.51 20.07 1.88
CA GLY A 227 -7.21 18.66 1.79
C GLY A 227 -6.92 18.26 0.35
N THR A 228 -6.02 17.31 0.13
CA THR A 228 -5.70 16.81 -1.22
C THR A 228 -5.97 15.32 -1.34
N CYS A 229 -6.81 14.97 -2.32
CA CYS A 229 -7.33 13.62 -2.50
C CYS A 229 -7.33 13.20 -3.97
N TYR A 230 -7.70 11.95 -4.26
CA TYR A 230 -8.03 11.58 -5.64
C TYR A 230 -9.33 12.24 -6.08
N PHE A 231 -9.39 12.62 -7.34
CA PHE A 231 -10.59 12.99 -8.06
C PHE A 231 -10.87 11.94 -9.13
N SER A 232 -12.11 11.43 -9.13
CA SER A 232 -12.67 10.64 -10.21
C SER A 232 -13.84 11.40 -10.79
N ALA A 233 -13.86 11.56 -12.12
CA ALA A 233 -14.86 12.37 -12.79
C ALA A 233 -16.29 11.86 -12.48
N PRO A 234 -17.25 12.75 -12.15
CA PRO A 234 -18.60 12.33 -11.81
C PRO A 234 -19.32 11.72 -13.03
N LEU A 235 -20.28 10.84 -12.79
CA LEU A 235 -21.21 10.45 -13.84
C LEU A 235 -22.28 11.52 -13.97
N LEU A 236 -22.42 12.06 -15.19
CA LEU A 236 -23.38 13.09 -15.51
C LEU A 236 -24.74 12.48 -15.90
N PRO A 237 -25.85 13.20 -15.69
CA PRO A 237 -27.16 12.75 -16.19
C PRO A 237 -27.19 12.68 -17.73
N GLU A 238 -26.45 13.57 -18.40
CA GLU A 238 -26.28 13.60 -19.85
C GLU A 238 -24.84 13.99 -20.19
N GLY A 239 -24.25 13.33 -21.20
CA GLY A 239 -22.89 13.64 -21.67
C GLY A 239 -21.79 12.96 -20.86
N THR A 240 -20.57 13.49 -20.99
CA THR A 240 -19.38 13.01 -20.29
C THR A 240 -18.67 14.23 -19.74
N TRP A 241 -18.16 14.12 -18.50
CA TRP A 241 -17.39 15.18 -17.88
C TRP A 241 -16.12 15.48 -18.70
N THR A 242 -15.70 16.74 -18.71
CA THR A 242 -14.49 17.19 -19.38
C THR A 242 -13.72 18.18 -18.49
N MET A 243 -12.40 18.27 -18.67
CA MET A 243 -11.51 19.13 -17.87
C MET A 243 -11.85 20.63 -17.90
N ASP A 244 -12.65 21.10 -18.87
CA ASP A 244 -13.11 22.49 -18.96
C ASP A 244 -14.41 22.75 -18.19
N MET A 245 -15.02 21.72 -17.62
CA MET A 245 -16.14 21.85 -16.69
C MET A 245 -15.63 22.21 -15.28
N ASP A 246 -16.49 22.87 -14.51
CA ASP A 246 -16.25 23.01 -13.07
C ASP A 246 -16.13 21.60 -12.45
N PRO A 247 -15.05 21.32 -11.70
CA PRO A 247 -14.87 20.00 -11.09
C PRO A 247 -15.88 19.73 -9.97
N ASP A 248 -16.45 20.76 -9.36
CA ASP A 248 -17.38 20.61 -8.27
C ASP A 248 -18.83 20.38 -8.73
N ILE A 249 -19.67 19.89 -7.81
CA ILE A 249 -21.10 19.76 -8.04
C ILE A 249 -21.74 21.15 -8.25
N PRO A 250 -22.57 21.35 -9.29
CA PRO A 250 -23.25 22.62 -9.52
C PRO A 250 -24.00 23.10 -8.27
N ASP A 251 -23.84 24.39 -7.93
CA ASP A 251 -24.38 24.99 -6.70
C ASP A 251 -25.90 24.71 -6.50
N GLU A 252 -26.67 24.68 -7.59
CA GLU A 252 -28.11 24.39 -7.55
C GLU A 252 -28.45 22.95 -7.16
N LEU A 253 -27.51 22.01 -7.26
CA LEU A 253 -27.69 20.58 -6.95
C LEU A 253 -27.14 20.19 -5.59
N VAL A 254 -26.33 21.04 -4.95
CA VAL A 254 -25.66 20.77 -3.67
C VAL A 254 -26.67 20.43 -2.57
N GLU A 255 -27.81 21.11 -2.54
CA GLU A 255 -28.85 20.86 -1.54
C GLU A 255 -29.56 19.51 -1.71
N ASP A 256 -29.56 18.97 -2.93
CA ASP A 256 -30.19 17.70 -3.30
C ASP A 256 -29.24 16.50 -3.13
N CYS A 257 -27.99 16.73 -2.70
CA CYS A 257 -27.02 15.67 -2.46
C CYS A 257 -27.45 14.74 -1.33
N ALA A 258 -27.54 13.43 -1.62
CA ALA A 258 -27.86 12.39 -0.66
C ALA A 258 -27.37 11.02 -1.14
N ARG A 259 -27.25 10.07 -0.20
CA ARG A 259 -27.06 8.66 -0.54
C ARG A 259 -28.36 8.03 -1.03
N ASN A 260 -28.28 7.19 -2.06
CA ASN A 260 -29.41 6.36 -2.50
C ASN A 260 -29.54 5.08 -1.63
N GLU A 261 -30.47 4.18 -2.00
CA GLU A 261 -30.69 2.92 -1.27
C GLU A 261 -29.50 1.94 -1.33
N GLU A 262 -28.62 2.10 -2.32
CA GLU A 262 -27.40 1.31 -2.52
C GLU A 262 -26.20 1.93 -1.79
N GLY A 263 -26.39 3.02 -1.04
CA GLY A 263 -25.31 3.72 -0.34
C GLY A 263 -24.48 4.66 -1.21
N GLN A 264 -24.89 4.87 -2.46
CA GLN A 264 -24.20 5.68 -3.43
C GLN A 264 -24.52 7.16 -3.23
N LEU A 265 -23.51 8.04 -3.15
CA LEU A 265 -23.71 9.50 -3.14
C LEU A 265 -24.11 10.03 -4.54
N TRP A 266 -25.26 10.69 -4.59
CA TRP A 266 -25.81 11.36 -5.77
C TRP A 266 -26.22 12.79 -5.45
N CYS A 267 -26.04 13.71 -6.41
CA CYS A 267 -26.46 15.10 -6.33
C CYS A 267 -27.33 15.45 -7.54
N GLY A 268 -28.64 15.40 -7.37
CA GLY A 268 -29.58 15.44 -8.50
C GLY A 268 -29.32 14.27 -9.47
N GLY A 269 -28.83 14.57 -10.66
CA GLY A 269 -28.45 13.56 -11.67
C GLY A 269 -26.97 13.15 -11.65
N TYR A 270 -26.16 13.72 -10.76
CA TYR A 270 -24.70 13.53 -10.74
C TYR A 270 -24.33 12.41 -9.78
N ARG A 271 -23.57 11.42 -10.23
CA ARG A 271 -22.91 10.45 -9.35
C ARG A 271 -21.60 11.05 -8.87
N VAL A 272 -21.45 11.24 -7.57
CA VAL A 272 -20.18 11.66 -6.98
C VAL A 272 -19.28 10.44 -6.83
N LEU A 273 -18.08 10.50 -7.38
CA LEU A 273 -17.10 9.41 -7.41
C LEU A 273 -15.75 9.82 -6.80
N ASP A 274 -15.63 11.06 -6.35
CA ASP A 274 -14.45 11.55 -5.63
C ASP A 274 -14.45 11.14 -4.15
N ALA A 275 -13.39 11.52 -3.42
CA ALA A 275 -13.16 11.07 -2.06
C ALA A 275 -14.28 11.48 -1.07
N ARG A 276 -15.14 12.45 -1.40
CA ARG A 276 -16.30 12.82 -0.55
C ARG A 276 -17.33 11.70 -0.46
N ALA A 277 -17.47 10.88 -1.50
CA ALA A 277 -18.42 9.76 -1.50
C ALA A 277 -18.14 8.78 -0.35
N ALA A 278 -16.87 8.53 -0.04
CA ALA A 278 -16.42 7.57 0.97
C ALA A 278 -16.85 7.92 2.40
N ILE A 279 -17.02 9.22 2.72
CA ILE A 279 -17.46 9.64 4.07
C ILE A 279 -18.95 9.98 4.15
N SER A 280 -19.69 9.84 3.04
CA SER A 280 -21.09 10.28 2.96
C SER A 280 -22.02 9.53 3.92
N GLU A 281 -21.62 8.36 4.43
CA GLU A 281 -22.35 7.66 5.49
C GLU A 281 -22.28 8.40 6.83
N GLU A 282 -21.08 8.79 7.22
CA GLU A 282 -20.80 9.45 8.49
C GLU A 282 -21.10 10.95 8.44
N ALA A 283 -20.93 11.56 7.27
CA ALA A 283 -21.19 12.97 6.97
C ALA A 283 -22.11 13.12 5.74
N PRO A 284 -23.43 12.89 5.88
CA PRO A 284 -24.38 12.95 4.76
C PRO A 284 -24.48 14.30 4.04
N ASP A 285 -24.03 15.38 4.69
CA ASP A 285 -23.97 16.74 4.17
C ASP A 285 -22.57 17.14 3.67
N VAL A 286 -21.65 16.18 3.49
CA VAL A 286 -20.25 16.46 3.08
C VAL A 286 -20.15 17.39 1.87
N VAL A 287 -20.94 17.22 0.81
CA VAL A 287 -20.91 18.08 -0.40
C VAL A 287 -21.41 19.51 -0.13
N LYS A 288 -22.24 19.68 0.91
CA LYS A 288 -22.72 21.00 1.36
C LYS A 288 -21.65 21.75 2.14
N VAL A 289 -20.78 21.02 2.83
CA VAL A 289 -19.73 21.58 3.69
C VAL A 289 -18.38 21.69 2.98
N VAL A 290 -18.06 20.76 2.09
CA VAL A 290 -16.77 20.63 1.40
C VAL A 290 -16.97 20.70 -0.11
N ARG A 291 -16.19 21.57 -0.75
CA ARG A 291 -16.18 21.75 -2.21
C ARG A 291 -14.79 21.54 -2.78
N ILE A 292 -14.73 21.29 -4.08
CA ILE A 292 -13.48 21.27 -4.81
C ILE A 292 -13.08 22.72 -5.13
N LEU A 293 -11.83 23.06 -4.87
CA LEU A 293 -11.22 24.34 -5.22
C LEU A 293 -10.75 24.31 -6.67
N ASP A 294 -9.96 23.30 -7.01
CA ASP A 294 -9.41 23.07 -8.35
C ASP A 294 -8.81 21.65 -8.43
N LEU A 295 -8.33 21.25 -9.61
CA LEU A 295 -7.70 19.96 -9.89
C LEU A 295 -6.23 20.10 -10.32
N SER A 296 -5.49 18.99 -10.25
CA SER A 296 -4.18 18.86 -10.94
C SER A 296 -4.34 18.57 -12.44
N GLY A 297 -3.20 18.38 -13.13
CA GLY A 297 -3.17 17.66 -14.41
C GLY A 297 -3.44 16.16 -14.26
N GLU A 298 -3.54 15.47 -15.40
CA GLU A 298 -3.80 14.02 -15.47
C GLU A 298 -2.68 13.21 -14.80
N ILE A 299 -3.08 12.20 -14.03
CA ILE A 299 -2.21 11.26 -13.33
C ILE A 299 -2.48 9.85 -13.90
N PRO A 300 -1.44 9.07 -14.25
CA PRO A 300 -1.62 7.65 -14.57
C PRO A 300 -2.29 6.92 -13.40
N ASN A 301 -3.30 6.11 -13.70
CA ASN A 301 -4.03 5.34 -12.70
C ASN A 301 -3.15 4.33 -11.94
N ASP A 302 -3.66 3.89 -10.79
CA ASP A 302 -3.05 2.84 -9.97
C ASP A 302 -2.72 1.60 -10.80
N THR A 303 -1.54 1.03 -10.56
CA THR A 303 -1.00 -0.09 -11.32
C THR A 303 -0.90 -1.35 -10.46
N MET A 304 -1.35 -2.46 -11.04
CA MET A 304 -0.96 -3.79 -10.63
C MET A 304 0.43 -4.08 -11.21
N SER A 305 1.41 -4.15 -10.33
CA SER A 305 2.84 -4.23 -10.67
C SER A 305 3.45 -5.50 -10.10
N TYR A 306 4.41 -6.07 -10.81
CA TYR A 306 5.10 -7.30 -10.48
C TYR A 306 6.46 -7.00 -9.87
N SER A 307 6.83 -7.83 -8.91
CA SER A 307 8.20 -7.87 -8.41
C SER A 307 9.21 -8.23 -9.53
N PRO A 308 10.49 -7.83 -9.39
CA PRO A 308 11.46 -7.80 -10.49
C PRO A 308 11.75 -9.15 -11.16
N ASP A 309 11.76 -10.23 -10.38
CA ASP A 309 12.07 -11.60 -10.82
C ASP A 309 10.80 -12.45 -11.01
N PHE A 310 9.61 -11.83 -11.01
CA PHE A 310 8.34 -12.53 -11.15
C PHE A 310 8.20 -13.23 -12.52
N PRO A 311 7.82 -14.53 -12.60
CA PRO A 311 7.80 -15.28 -13.86
C PRO A 311 6.85 -14.73 -14.93
N GLU A 312 7.38 -14.43 -16.11
CA GLU A 312 6.64 -13.87 -17.27
C GLU A 312 5.43 -14.69 -17.73
N ASP A 313 5.53 -16.02 -17.67
CA ASP A 313 4.43 -16.92 -18.03
C ASP A 313 3.26 -16.81 -17.05
N LEU A 314 3.54 -16.62 -15.76
CA LEU A 314 2.51 -16.33 -14.76
C LEU A 314 1.92 -14.93 -14.92
N ARG A 315 2.73 -13.92 -15.26
CA ARG A 315 2.23 -12.54 -15.53
C ARG A 315 1.12 -12.54 -16.57
N ALA A 316 1.31 -13.25 -17.68
CA ALA A 316 0.31 -13.31 -18.75
C ALA A 316 -1.01 -13.96 -18.28
N ILE A 317 -0.92 -15.05 -17.49
CA ILE A 317 -2.10 -15.74 -16.94
C ILE A 317 -2.85 -14.82 -15.96
N ILE A 318 -2.11 -14.17 -15.06
CA ILE A 318 -2.68 -13.31 -14.01
C ILE A 318 -3.28 -12.04 -14.60
N ASN A 319 -2.61 -11.41 -15.56
CA ASN A 319 -3.15 -10.23 -16.26
C ASN A 319 -4.51 -10.55 -16.90
N GLN A 320 -4.61 -11.68 -17.60
CA GLN A 320 -5.88 -12.08 -18.21
C GLN A 320 -6.95 -12.38 -17.15
N ALA A 321 -6.59 -13.06 -16.06
CA ALA A 321 -7.52 -13.36 -14.99
C ALA A 321 -8.05 -12.10 -14.29
N ILE A 322 -7.22 -11.09 -14.07
CA ILE A 322 -7.63 -9.80 -13.49
C ILE A 322 -8.56 -9.05 -14.44
N ILE A 323 -8.24 -9.01 -15.74
CA ILE A 323 -9.12 -8.38 -16.75
C ILE A 323 -10.50 -9.05 -16.75
N ASP A 324 -10.54 -10.38 -16.77
CA ASP A 324 -11.79 -11.15 -16.77
C ASP A 324 -12.56 -10.99 -15.44
N TYR A 325 -11.84 -10.94 -14.31
CA TYR A 325 -12.43 -10.74 -12.99
C TYR A 325 -13.09 -9.37 -12.87
N VAL A 326 -12.41 -8.30 -13.28
CA VAL A 326 -12.94 -6.93 -13.25
C VAL A 326 -14.16 -6.78 -14.17
N ALA A 327 -14.26 -7.58 -15.23
CA ALA A 327 -15.44 -7.63 -16.09
C ALA A 327 -16.60 -8.47 -15.52
N SER A 328 -16.43 -9.13 -14.38
CA SER A 328 -17.41 -10.03 -13.76
C SER A 328 -18.24 -9.35 -12.68
N GLU A 329 -19.46 -9.84 -12.44
CA GLU A 329 -20.30 -9.37 -11.33
C GLU A 329 -19.68 -9.63 -9.95
N ALA A 330 -18.80 -10.64 -9.83
CA ALA A 330 -18.15 -10.98 -8.57
C ALA A 330 -17.20 -9.88 -8.07
N CYS A 331 -16.62 -9.11 -8.97
CA CYS A 331 -15.72 -8.01 -8.62
C CYS A 331 -16.44 -6.87 -7.89
N ASN A 332 -17.77 -6.75 -8.00
CA ASN A 332 -18.54 -5.73 -7.27
C ASN A 332 -18.50 -5.93 -5.74
N ALA A 333 -18.02 -7.07 -5.25
CA ALA A 333 -17.78 -7.30 -3.83
C ALA A 333 -16.37 -6.90 -3.37
N THR A 334 -15.47 -6.51 -4.30
CA THR A 334 -14.04 -6.29 -4.05
C THR A 334 -13.53 -5.06 -4.84
N LEU A 335 -12.63 -5.23 -5.82
CA LEU A 335 -11.95 -4.18 -6.57
C LEU A 335 -12.90 -3.22 -7.29
N CYS A 336 -14.07 -3.71 -7.72
CA CYS A 336 -15.08 -2.92 -8.43
C CYS A 336 -16.09 -2.24 -7.50
N HIS A 337 -15.91 -2.37 -6.18
CA HIS A 337 -16.74 -1.67 -5.20
C HIS A 337 -16.17 -0.29 -4.88
N GLU A 338 -17.03 0.70 -4.64
CA GLU A 338 -16.63 2.09 -4.34
C GLU A 338 -15.88 2.24 -3.01
N SER A 339 -16.15 1.36 -2.04
CA SER A 339 -15.39 1.27 -0.78
C SER A 339 -14.00 0.64 -0.94
N PHE A 340 -13.70 0.10 -2.12
CA PHE A 340 -12.36 -0.36 -2.52
C PHE A 340 -11.81 0.63 -3.56
N TYR A 341 -11.45 0.18 -4.76
CA TYR A 341 -10.77 1.01 -5.77
C TYR A 341 -11.67 1.40 -6.93
N ASP A 342 -12.92 0.94 -6.96
CA ASP A 342 -13.92 1.28 -7.97
C ASP A 342 -13.45 1.02 -9.42
N TRP A 343 -12.77 -0.11 -9.64
CA TRP A 343 -12.33 -0.51 -10.98
C TRP A 343 -13.54 -0.89 -11.83
N THR A 344 -13.61 -0.33 -13.04
CA THR A 344 -14.61 -0.71 -14.05
C THR A 344 -14.00 -1.43 -15.25
N GLY A 345 -12.68 -1.53 -15.27
CA GLY A 345 -11.86 -2.19 -16.26
C GLY A 345 -10.40 -2.20 -15.82
N ALA A 346 -9.59 -2.94 -16.57
CA ALA A 346 -8.14 -2.93 -16.44
C ALA A 346 -7.52 -2.97 -17.84
N ALA A 347 -6.41 -2.26 -18.03
CA ALA A 347 -5.72 -2.18 -19.31
C ALA A 347 -4.20 -2.26 -19.11
N PRO A 348 -3.43 -2.74 -20.10
CA PRO A 348 -1.98 -2.71 -20.03
C PRO A 348 -1.45 -1.29 -19.80
N ILE A 349 -0.45 -1.16 -18.95
CA ILE A 349 0.30 0.08 -18.71
C ILE A 349 1.80 -0.22 -18.80
N PHE A 350 2.58 0.74 -19.25
CA PHE A 350 4.01 0.59 -19.50
C PHE A 350 4.83 1.56 -18.65
N ASP A 351 6.11 1.25 -18.48
CA ASP A 351 7.00 2.02 -17.62
C ASP A 351 7.09 3.50 -17.99
N GLU A 352 7.06 3.80 -19.29
CA GLU A 352 7.16 5.16 -19.82
C GLU A 352 5.94 6.03 -19.46
N ASN A 353 4.82 5.42 -19.07
CA ASN A 353 3.66 6.16 -18.57
C ASN A 353 3.96 6.91 -17.27
N PHE A 354 5.00 6.51 -16.54
CA PHE A 354 5.37 7.08 -15.24
C PHE A 354 6.52 8.09 -15.31
N ASP A 355 7.04 8.40 -16.50
CA ASP A 355 8.15 9.36 -16.66
C ASP A 355 7.79 10.76 -16.15
N GLY A 356 6.55 11.22 -16.35
CA GLY A 356 6.08 12.48 -15.79
C GLY A 356 6.11 12.49 -14.26
N VAL A 357 5.80 11.36 -13.63
CA VAL A 357 5.85 11.20 -12.17
C VAL A 357 7.28 11.26 -11.67
N ARG A 358 8.23 10.60 -12.35
CA ARG A 358 9.67 10.67 -12.02
C ARG A 358 10.23 12.09 -12.10
N ILE A 359 9.84 12.84 -13.13
CA ILE A 359 10.26 14.25 -13.29
C ILE A 359 9.77 15.09 -12.12
N LEU A 360 8.52 14.90 -11.68
CA LEU A 360 7.98 15.59 -10.51
C LEU A 360 8.71 15.17 -9.23
N MET A 361 8.96 13.88 -9.03
CA MET A 361 9.72 13.37 -7.88
C MET A 361 11.13 13.97 -7.82
N GLU A 362 11.85 14.00 -8.94
CA GLU A 362 13.20 14.61 -9.03
C GLU A 362 13.15 16.11 -8.70
N ALA A 363 12.16 16.84 -9.22
CA ALA A 363 11.99 18.27 -8.96
C ALA A 363 11.69 18.56 -7.48
N GLN A 364 10.97 17.65 -6.81
CA GLN A 364 10.66 17.73 -5.38
C GLN A 364 11.76 17.10 -4.50
N GLY A 365 12.78 16.49 -5.09
CA GLY A 365 13.83 15.79 -4.37
C GLY A 365 13.33 14.57 -3.59
N ILE A 366 12.20 13.98 -3.98
CA ILE A 366 11.60 12.85 -3.26
C ILE A 366 12.29 11.54 -3.65
N THR A 367 12.66 10.77 -2.65
CA THR A 367 13.22 9.44 -2.68
C THR A 367 12.51 8.58 -1.63
N LEU A 368 12.76 7.27 -1.60
CA LEU A 368 12.22 6.45 -0.51
C LEU A 368 12.81 6.85 0.86
N GLU A 369 14.07 7.31 0.92
CA GLU A 369 14.75 7.63 2.18
C GLU A 369 14.21 8.88 2.87
N ASN A 370 13.60 9.81 2.13
CA ASN A 370 13.11 11.08 2.63
C ASN A 370 11.62 11.31 2.35
N ILE A 371 10.88 10.24 2.05
CA ILE A 371 9.45 10.35 1.78
C ILE A 371 8.73 10.87 3.03
N GLY A 372 8.16 12.07 2.93
CA GLY A 372 7.50 12.76 4.05
C GLY A 372 8.41 13.54 5.01
N GLU A 373 9.70 13.70 4.70
CA GLU A 373 10.64 14.58 5.44
C GLU A 373 10.66 16.01 4.91
#